data_AF-Q1QNB9-F1
#
_entry.id   AF-Q1QNB9-F1
#
_cell.length_a   1.000
_cell.length_b   1.000
_cell.length_c   1.000
_cell.angle_alpha   90.00
_cell.angle_beta   90.00
_cell.angle_gamma   90.00
#
_symmetry.space_group_name_H-M   'P 1'
#
loop_
_entity.id
_entity.type
_entity.pdbx_description
1 polymer ?
#
loop_
_entity_poly.entity_id
_entity_poly.type
_entity_poly.pdbx_seq_one_letter_code
_entity_poly.pdbx_strand_id
1 'polypeptide(L)'
;MCQTSEETDVTEIDVRSLVPAQRHARFFQIVGDLRAGDSFVLVNDHDPKPLYYQLQAEHPDAFSWTYLEQGPSVWKVEIAKQFKVA
;
A
#
# COMPACT_ATOMS: atom_id res chain seq x y z
N MET A 1 -19.62 0.11 25.97
CA MET A 1 -18.74 -0.96 25.44
C MET A 1 -17.49 -0.24 24.97
N CYS A 2 -16.36 -0.46 25.66
CA CYS A 2 -15.08 0.14 25.27
C CYS A 2 -14.58 -0.56 24.02
N GLN A 3 -14.44 0.19 22.93
CA GLN A 3 -13.63 -0.26 21.79
C GLN A 3 -12.23 0.32 22.00
N THR A 4 -11.41 -0.44 22.70
CA THR A 4 -9.95 -0.28 22.67
C THR A 4 -9.44 -1.23 21.59
N SER A 5 -8.76 -0.72 20.57
CA SER A 5 -7.67 -1.44 19.88
C SER A 5 -6.91 -0.40 19.05
N GLU A 6 -5.61 -0.32 19.31
CA GLU A 6 -4.67 0.69 18.84
C GLU A 6 -4.86 1.13 17.38
N GLU A 7 -5.19 2.42 17.21
CA GLU A 7 -5.12 3.13 15.93
C GLU A 7 -3.63 3.39 15.62
N THR A 8 -2.96 2.38 15.08
CA THR A 8 -1.74 2.64 14.31
C THR A 8 -2.20 3.53 13.15
N ASP A 9 -1.81 4.81 13.15
CA ASP A 9 -2.15 5.82 12.14
C ASP A 9 -1.47 5.46 10.80
N VAL A 10 -1.82 4.30 10.24
CA VAL A 10 -1.37 3.87 8.93
C VAL A 10 -2.32 4.52 7.94
N THR A 11 -1.78 5.42 7.13
CA THR A 11 -2.59 6.19 6.19
C THR A 11 -3.28 5.25 5.20
N GLU A 12 -4.62 5.23 5.20
CA GLU A 12 -5.41 4.46 4.22
C GLU A 12 -5.65 5.31 2.96
N ILE A 13 -5.28 4.76 1.81
CA ILE A 13 -5.38 5.39 0.50
C ILE A 13 -6.35 4.58 -0.35
N ASP A 14 -7.54 5.12 -0.53
CA ASP A 14 -8.55 4.55 -1.42
C ASP A 14 -8.38 5.05 -2.87
N VAL A 15 -8.07 4.13 -3.78
CA VAL A 15 -7.89 4.42 -5.20
C VAL A 15 -9.07 3.98 -6.07
N ARG A 16 -10.14 3.42 -5.48
CA ARG A 16 -11.31 2.92 -6.21
C ARG A 16 -12.03 4.03 -6.95
N SER A 17 -12.05 5.24 -6.38
CA SER A 17 -12.65 6.43 -7.00
C SER A 17 -11.82 7.02 -8.15
N LEU A 18 -10.56 6.63 -8.31
CA LEU A 18 -9.69 7.12 -9.37
C LEU A 18 -9.86 6.29 -10.64
N VAL A 19 -9.68 6.93 -11.80
CA VAL A 19 -9.62 6.21 -13.09
C VAL A 19 -8.34 5.36 -13.17
N PRO A 20 -8.32 4.24 -13.92
CA PRO A 20 -7.19 3.30 -13.93
C PRO A 20 -5.82 3.93 -14.22
N ALA A 21 -5.76 4.91 -15.13
CA ALA A 21 -4.52 5.62 -15.44
C ALA A 21 -3.99 6.46 -14.26
N GLN A 22 -4.88 7.03 -13.45
CA GLN A 22 -4.52 7.83 -12.28
C GLN A 22 -4.13 6.96 -11.09
N ARG A 23 -4.68 5.75 -10.96
CA ARG A 23 -4.36 4.82 -9.85
C ARG A 23 -2.88 4.48 -9.81
N HIS A 24 -2.33 4.07 -10.96
CA HIS A 24 -0.90 3.75 -11.08
C HIS A 24 -0.04 4.95 -10.71
N ALA A 25 -0.31 6.11 -11.32
CA ALA A 25 0.44 7.33 -11.03
C ALA A 25 0.37 7.68 -9.54
N ARG A 26 -0.82 7.67 -8.93
CA ARG A 26 -0.97 7.97 -7.49
C ARG A 26 -0.25 6.99 -6.58
N PHE A 27 -0.33 5.69 -6.87
CA PHE A 27 0.38 4.68 -6.12
C PHE A 27 1.90 4.94 -6.12
N PHE A 28 2.52 5.10 -7.29
CA PHE A 28 3.96 5.33 -7.37
C PHE A 28 4.40 6.68 -6.80
N GLN A 29 3.55 7.70 -6.86
CA GLN A 29 3.82 8.97 -6.18
C GLN A 29 3.90 8.80 -4.66
N ILE A 30 2.94 8.07 -4.05
CA ILE A 30 2.91 7.85 -2.61
C ILE A 30 4.08 6.96 -2.17
N VAL A 31 4.35 5.88 -2.90
CA VAL A 31 5.49 4.99 -2.65
C VAL A 31 6.82 5.76 -2.72
N GLY A 32 6.96 6.67 -3.69
CA GLY A 32 8.15 7.50 -3.85
C GLY A 32 8.36 8.50 -2.70
N ASP A 33 7.27 9.05 -2.17
CA ASP A 33 7.29 10.01 -1.05
C ASP A 33 7.44 9.33 0.33
N LEU A 34 7.11 8.04 0.42
CA LEU A 34 7.17 7.26 1.65
C LEU A 34 8.60 7.26 2.24
N ARG A 35 8.73 7.60 3.52
CA ARG A 35 10.03 7.56 4.22
C ARG A 35 10.30 6.14 4.73
N ALA A 36 11.56 5.82 4.94
CA ALA A 36 11.93 4.52 5.51
C ALA A 36 11.31 4.39 6.90
N GLY A 37 10.61 3.28 7.14
CA GLY A 37 9.85 3.03 8.37
C GLY A 37 8.37 3.37 8.30
N ASP A 38 7.95 4.18 7.33
CA ASP A 38 6.53 4.49 7.15
C ASP A 38 5.84 3.40 6.34
N SER A 39 4.52 3.29 6.54
CA SER A 39 3.63 2.41 5.79
C SER A 39 2.32 3.11 5.45
N PHE A 40 1.64 2.58 4.43
CA PHE A 40 0.29 3.00 4.06
C PHE A 40 -0.53 1.78 3.61
N VAL A 41 -1.85 1.88 3.71
CA VAL A 41 -2.79 0.85 3.22
C VAL A 41 -3.38 1.30 1.89
N LEU A 42 -3.15 0.53 0.82
CA LEU A 42 -3.82 0.69 -0.46
C LEU A 42 -5.15 -0.06 -0.45
N VAL A 43 -6.24 0.65 -0.76
CA VAL A 43 -7.58 0.06 -0.97
C VAL A 43 -7.92 0.11 -2.45
N ASN A 44 -8.15 -1.06 -3.05
CA ASN A 44 -8.45 -1.22 -4.48
C ASN A 44 -9.67 -2.14 -4.70
N ASP A 45 -10.30 -2.03 -5.88
CA ASP A 45 -11.45 -2.87 -6.25
C ASP A 45 -11.06 -4.23 -6.87
N HIS A 46 -9.77 -4.44 -7.11
CA HIS A 46 -9.19 -5.69 -7.61
C HIS A 46 -7.80 -5.93 -7.02
N ASP A 47 -7.23 -7.11 -7.25
CA ASP A 47 -5.90 -7.47 -6.77
C ASP A 47 -4.82 -6.52 -7.34
N PRO A 48 -4.12 -5.73 -6.49
CA PRO A 48 -3.08 -4.80 -6.93
C PRO A 48 -1.73 -5.48 -7.22
N LYS A 49 -1.69 -6.81 -7.40
CA LYS A 49 -0.50 -7.60 -7.71
C LYS A 49 0.38 -7.10 -8.87
N PRO A 50 -0.13 -6.49 -9.96
CA PRO A 50 0.72 -5.87 -10.97
C PRO A 50 1.62 -4.76 -10.39
N LEU A 51 1.11 -3.97 -9.44
CA LEU A 51 1.87 -2.92 -8.76
C LEU A 51 2.98 -3.51 -7.89
N TYR A 52 2.73 -4.63 -7.22
CA TYR A 52 3.75 -5.35 -6.44
C TYR A 52 4.94 -5.77 -7.31
N TYR A 53 4.68 -6.40 -8.46
CA TYR A 53 5.75 -6.85 -9.34
C TYR A 53 6.56 -5.69 -9.90
N GLN A 54 5.90 -4.60 -10.27
CA GLN A 54 6.58 -3.42 -10.74
C GLN A 54 7.41 -2.76 -9.64
N LEU A 55 6.87 -2.66 -8.42
CA LEU A 55 7.58 -2.14 -7.25
C LEU A 55 8.84 -2.95 -6.95
N GLN A 56 8.76 -4.28 -6.97
CA GLN A 56 9.90 -5.17 -6.77
C GLN A 56 10.94 -5.07 -7.89
N ALA A 57 10.52 -4.77 -9.13
CA ALA A 57 11.43 -4.56 -10.24
C ALA A 57 12.20 -3.22 -10.14
N GLU A 58 11.52 -2.15 -9.72
CA GLU A 58 12.12 -0.81 -9.59
C GLU A 58 12.90 -0.63 -8.27
N HIS A 59 12.44 -1.28 -7.20
CA HIS A 59 12.96 -1.15 -5.84
C HIS A 59 13.04 -2.51 -5.12
N PRO A 60 13.94 -3.41 -5.57
CA PRO A 60 14.07 -4.74 -4.99
C PRO A 60 14.42 -4.67 -3.50
N ASP A 61 13.69 -5.43 -2.69
CA ASP A 61 13.89 -5.57 -1.24
C ASP A 61 13.83 -4.24 -0.46
N ALA A 62 13.18 -3.22 -1.02
CA ALA A 62 13.01 -1.92 -0.34
C ALA A 62 11.65 -1.78 0.34
N PHE A 63 10.66 -2.58 -0.08
CA PHE A 63 9.29 -2.49 0.40
C PHE A 63 8.76 -3.86 0.84
N SER A 64 7.97 -3.85 1.90
CA SER A 64 7.15 -4.99 2.35
C SER A 64 5.74 -4.87 1.78
N TRP A 65 5.11 -6.01 1.52
CA TRP A 65 3.79 -6.10 0.91
C TRP A 65 2.93 -7.10 1.70
N THR A 66 1.94 -6.60 2.42
CA THR A 66 1.11 -7.40 3.32
C THR A 66 -0.34 -7.27 2.93
N TYR A 67 -1.01 -8.37 2.57
CA TYR A 67 -2.45 -8.35 2.33
C TYR A 67 -3.20 -8.30 3.65
N LEU A 68 -4.00 -7.25 3.84
CA LEU A 68 -4.92 -7.10 4.96
C LEU A 68 -6.31 -7.65 4.61
N GLU A 69 -6.73 -7.50 3.35
CA GLU A 69 -7.99 -8.03 2.83
C GLU A 69 -7.84 -8.47 1.36
N GLN A 70 -8.40 -9.63 1.03
CA GLN A 70 -8.24 -10.27 -0.29
C GLN A 70 -9.59 -10.56 -0.96
N GLY A 71 -10.34 -9.51 -1.29
CA GLY A 71 -11.51 -9.59 -2.18
C GLY A 71 -12.64 -10.52 -1.71
N PRO A 72 -13.67 -10.72 -2.56
CA PRO A 72 -13.83 -10.17 -3.91
C PRO A 72 -14.33 -8.71 -3.93
N SER A 73 -14.84 -8.19 -2.80
CA SER A 73 -15.45 -6.86 -2.74
C SER A 73 -14.43 -5.73 -2.60
N VAL A 74 -13.38 -5.96 -1.81
CA VAL A 74 -12.33 -4.97 -1.52
C VAL A 74 -10.99 -5.68 -1.36
N TRP A 75 -9.93 -5.07 -1.87
CA TRP A 75 -8.57 -5.51 -1.68
C TRP A 75 -7.82 -4.46 -0.87
N LYS A 76 -7.33 -4.84 0.30
CA LYS A 76 -6.51 -3.98 1.15
C LYS A 76 -5.11 -4.56 1.27
N VAL A 77 -4.12 -3.75 0.95
CA VAL A 77 -2.71 -4.12 1.04
C VAL A 77 -1.96 -3.05 1.81
N GLU A 78 -1.24 -3.43 2.84
CA GLU A 78 -0.26 -2.57 3.47
C GLU A 78 1.07 -2.64 2.72
N ILE A 79 1.60 -1.48 2.37
CA ILE A 79 2.91 -1.30 1.76
C ILE A 79 3.77 -0.50 2.75
N ALA A 80 4.88 -1.10 3.19
CA ALA A 80 5.80 -0.49 4.15
C ALA A 80 7.19 -0.34 3.54
N LYS A 81 7.84 0.81 3.70
CA LYS A 81 9.21 1.00 3.23
C LYS A 81 10.18 0.54 4.31
N GLN A 82 11.07 -0.38 3.98
CA GLN A 82 12.00 -0.95 4.93
C GLN A 82 13.12 0.05 5.29
N PHE A 83 13.53 0.06 6.56
CA PHE A 83 14.80 0.66 6.94
C PHE A 83 15.92 -0.19 6.33
N LYS A 84 16.65 0.37 5.36
CA LYS A 84 17.95 -0.21 5.02
C LYS A 84 18.86 0.02 6.22
N VAL A 85 19.08 -1.03 6.99
CA VAL A 85 20.19 -1.06 7.94
C VAL A 85 21.45 -1.12 7.09
N ALA A 86 22.22 -0.02 7.11
CA ALA A 86 23.49 0.11 6.38
C ALA A 86 24.57 -0.82 6.96
#